data_AF-A0A534ZNS3-F1
#
_entry.id   AF-A0A534ZNS3-F1
#
_cell.length_a   1.000
_cell.length_b   1.000
_cell.length_c   1.000
_cell.angle_alpha   90.00
_cell.angle_beta   90.00
_cell.angle_gamma   90.00
#
_symmetry.space_group_name_H-M   'P 1'
#
loop_
_entity.id
_entity.type
_entity.pdbx_description
1 polymer ?
#
loop_
_entity_poly.entity_id
_entity_poly.type
_entity_poly.pdbx_seq_one_letter_code
_entity_poly.pdbx_strand_id
1 'polypeptide(L)'
;MSRVGHVHVDATIRGRRPASVRFVVDTGATYSLISADLAKRVGIEAGPVRDRVRLASGRTVRLPTALGGIRIEGREAAPRRS
;
A
#
# COMPACT_ATOMS: atom_id res chain seq x y z
N MET A 1 -26.97 -2.44 -17.54
CA MET A 1 -26.16 -1.72 -16.54
C MET A 1 -24.76 -2.28 -16.58
N SER A 2 -23.76 -1.50 -17.01
CA SER A 2 -22.37 -1.92 -16.92
C SER A 2 -21.97 -1.99 -15.45
N ARG A 3 -21.71 -3.20 -14.95
CA ARG A 3 -21.16 -3.40 -13.61
C ARG A 3 -19.69 -2.96 -13.70
N VAL A 4 -19.38 -1.75 -13.27
CA VAL A 4 -17.98 -1.34 -13.12
C VAL A 4 -17.39 -2.23 -12.04
N GLY A 5 -16.50 -3.16 -12.43
CA GLY A 5 -15.72 -3.97 -11.50
C GLY A 5 -14.61 -3.14 -10.86
N HIS A 6 -13.88 -3.73 -9.92
CA HIS A 6 -12.69 -3.09 -9.37
C HIS A 6 -11.58 -3.01 -10.44
N VAL A 7 -10.98 -1.82 -10.59
CA VAL A 7 -9.76 -1.65 -11.38
C VAL A 7 -8.62 -2.27 -10.59
N HIS A 8 -7.84 -3.13 -11.24
CA HIS A 8 -6.68 -3.77 -10.65
C HIS A 8 -5.41 -3.38 -11.38
N VAL A 9 -4.31 -3.31 -10.66
CA VAL A 9 -2.99 -3.03 -11.22
C VAL A 9 -1.95 -3.95 -10.62
N ASP A 10 -1.04 -4.46 -11.45
CA ASP A 10 0.13 -5.19 -10.97
C ASP A 10 1.21 -4.18 -10.57
N ALA A 11 1.66 -4.29 -9.33
CA ALA A 11 2.68 -3.42 -8.76
C ALA A 11 3.83 -4.24 -8.18
N THR A 12 5.02 -3.65 -8.17
CA THR A 12 6.14 -4.14 -7.36
C THR A 12 6.26 -3.28 -6.12
N ILE A 13 6.08 -3.88 -4.94
CA ILE A 13 6.39 -3.26 -3.65
C ILE A 13 7.86 -3.52 -3.32
N ARG A 14 8.59 -2.48 -2.90
CA ARG A 14 10.01 -2.53 -2.58
C ARG A 14 10.25 -2.13 -1.12
N GLY A 15 10.65 -3.11 -0.32
CA GLY A 15 11.32 -2.88 0.97
C GLY A 15 12.78 -3.32 0.88
N ARG A 16 13.26 -4.06 1.89
CA ARG A 16 14.54 -4.80 1.80
C ARG A 16 14.56 -5.81 0.64
N ARG A 17 13.39 -6.34 0.26
CA ARG A 17 13.21 -7.25 -0.89
C ARG A 17 11.99 -6.81 -1.70
N PRO A 18 11.97 -7.01 -3.02
CA PRO A 18 10.80 -6.72 -3.84
C PRO A 18 9.75 -7.85 -3.77
N ALA A 19 8.48 -7.51 -3.97
CA ALA A 19 7.43 -8.48 -4.28
C ALA A 19 6.42 -7.93 -5.28
N SER A 20 6.03 -8.76 -6.26
CA SER A 20 4.93 -8.45 -7.19
C SER A 20 3.59 -8.76 -6.53
N VAL A 21 2.65 -7.82 -6.60
CA VAL A 21 1.34 -7.91 -5.95
C VAL A 21 0.30 -7.22 -6.82
N ARG A 22 -0.89 -7.82 -6.92
CA ARG A 22 -2.05 -7.22 -7.58
C ARG A 22 -2.80 -6.33 -6.58
N PHE A 23 -2.86 -5.04 -6.86
CA PHE A 23 -3.59 -4.05 -6.06
C PHE A 23 -4.96 -3.75 -6.66
N VAL A 24 -5.90 -3.38 -5.80
CA VAL A 24 -7.13 -2.68 -6.20
C VAL A 24 -6.82 -1.18 -6.20
N VAL A 25 -7.20 -0.49 -7.26
CA VAL A 25 -7.13 0.98 -7.31
C VAL A 25 -8.27 1.55 -6.47
N ASP A 26 -7.92 2.34 -5.47
CA ASP A 26 -8.87 3.02 -4.58
C ASP A 26 -8.54 4.52 -4.54
N THR A 27 -9.29 5.32 -5.30
CA THR A 27 -9.12 6.78 -5.34
C THR A 27 -9.60 7.47 -4.07
N GLY A 28 -10.33 6.77 -3.20
CA GLY A 28 -10.78 7.28 -1.91
C GLY A 28 -9.76 7.08 -0.78
N ALA A 29 -8.68 6.33 -1.02
CA ALA A 29 -7.64 6.06 -0.04
C ALA A 29 -6.52 7.10 -0.10
N THR A 30 -6.21 7.72 1.03
CA THR A 30 -5.04 8.62 1.17
C THR A 30 -3.72 7.86 1.16
N TYR A 31 -3.71 6.62 1.67
CA TYR A 31 -2.53 5.77 1.78
C TYR A 31 -2.70 4.49 0.96
N SER A 32 -1.59 3.99 0.41
CA SER A 32 -1.54 2.60 -0.05
C SER A 32 -1.51 1.66 1.15
N LEU A 33 -2.45 0.73 1.23
CA LEU A 33 -2.53 -0.26 2.29
C LEU A 33 -2.00 -1.61 1.79
N ILE A 34 -1.12 -2.22 2.59
CA ILE A 34 -0.64 -3.58 2.39
C ILE A 34 -0.93 -4.43 3.63
N SER A 35 -1.05 -5.74 3.46
CA SER A 35 -1.16 -6.64 4.60
C SER A 35 0.12 -6.65 5.43
N ALA A 36 -0.01 -6.91 6.73
CA ALA A 36 1.14 -7.06 7.62
C ALA A 36 2.09 -8.17 7.14
N ASP A 37 1.57 -9.24 6.57
CA ASP A 37 2.37 -10.34 6.04
C ASP A 37 3.14 -9.96 4.78
N LEU A 38 2.54 -9.15 3.89
CA LEU A 38 3.27 -8.58 2.77
C LEU A 38 4.38 -7.66 3.27
N ALA A 39 4.11 -6.76 4.21
CA ALA A 39 5.11 -5.87 4.80
C ALA A 39 6.29 -6.66 5.38
N LYS A 40 6.03 -7.70 6.18
CA LYS A 40 7.06 -8.61 6.70
C LYS A 40 7.86 -9.28 5.58
N ARG A 41 7.18 -9.82 4.57
CA ARG A 41 7.81 -10.52 3.43
C ARG A 41 8.77 -9.64 2.64
N VAL A 42 8.40 -8.37 2.41
CA VAL A 42 9.26 -7.41 1.70
C VAL A 42 10.26 -6.71 2.64
N GLY A 43 10.17 -6.94 3.94
CA GLY A 43 11.01 -6.30 4.94
C GLY A 43 10.78 -4.80 5.05
N ILE A 44 9.53 -4.35 4.94
CA ILE A 44 9.10 -3.00 5.31
C ILE A 44 8.78 -3.02 6.81
N GLU A 45 9.45 -2.15 7.55
CA GLU A 45 9.28 -2.03 9.00
C GLU A 45 8.32 -0.87 9.32
N ALA A 46 7.53 -1.05 10.38
CA ALA A 46 6.63 -0.02 10.85
C ALA A 46 7.44 1.19 11.34
N GLY A 47 7.09 2.38 10.87
CA GLY A 47 7.60 3.63 11.40
C GLY A 47 7.01 3.96 12.78
N PRO A 48 7.55 5.00 13.44
CA PRO A 48 7.10 5.40 14.78
C PRO A 48 5.70 6.01 14.79
N VAL A 49 5.21 6.48 13.63
CA VAL A 49 3.90 7.14 13.50
C VAL A 49 2.80 6.12 13.26
N ARG A 50 1.73 6.23 14.05
CA ARG A 50 0.47 5.51 13.84
C ARG A 50 -0.63 6.49 13.48
N ASP A 51 -1.26 6.28 12.34
CA ASP A 51 -2.33 7.14 11.87
C ASP A 51 -3.72 6.55 12.11
N ARG A 52 -4.71 7.42 12.24
CA ARG A 52 -6.11 7.08 12.42
C ARG A 52 -6.77 6.91 11.04
N VAL A 53 -7.08 5.67 10.67
CA VAL A 53 -7.69 5.33 9.38
C VAL A 53 -9.17 5.00 9.57
N ARG A 54 -10.05 5.69 8.84
CA ARG A 54 -11.48 5.35 8.75
C ARG A 54 -11.69 4.39 7.58
N LEU A 55 -12.11 3.17 7.87
CA LEU A 55 -12.36 2.13 6.88
C LEU A 55 -13.73 2.31 6.22
N ALA A 56 -13.93 1.68 5.07
CA ALA A 56 -15.22 1.67 4.37
C ALA A 56 -16.37 1.09 5.21
N SER A 57 -16.07 0.26 6.21
CA SER A 57 -17.05 -0.26 7.17
C SER A 57 -17.51 0.78 8.22
N GLY A 58 -17.00 2.01 8.16
CA GLY A 58 -17.25 3.05 9.17
C GLY A 58 -16.37 2.91 10.42
N ARG A 59 -15.68 1.78 10.61
CA ARG A 59 -14.76 1.58 11.73
C ARG A 59 -13.52 2.46 11.59
N THR A 60 -13.10 3.03 12.71
CA THR A 60 -11.84 3.76 12.81
C THR A 60 -10.79 2.90 13.52
N VAL A 61 -9.61 2.77 12.92
CA VAL A 61 -8.50 1.97 13.46
C VAL A 61 -7.20 2.79 13.49
N ARG A 62 -6.27 2.43 14.38
CA ARG A 62 -4.91 3.01 14.40
C ARG A 62 -3.92 2.05 13.77
N LEU A 63 -3.42 2.38 12.58
CA LEU A 63 -2.47 1.55 11.84
C LEU A 63 -1.06 2.19 11.86
N PRO A 64 0.01 1.39 11.93
CA PRO A 64 1.35 1.93 11.73
C PRO A 64 1.50 2.43 10.28
N THR A 65 2.21 3.54 10.12
CA THR A 65 2.68 4.02 8.82
C THR A 65 4.06 3.44 8.54
N ALA A 66 4.43 3.30 7.28
CA ALA A 66 5.76 2.86 6.88
C ALA A 66 6.15 3.51 5.55
N LEU A 67 7.45 3.56 5.30
CA LEU A 67 8.00 4.01 4.03
C LEU A 67 8.42 2.78 3.20
N GLY A 68 7.96 2.74 1.95
CA GLY A 68 8.29 1.70 0.99
C GLY A 68 8.20 2.26 -0.43
N GLY A 69 8.93 1.64 -1.35
CA GLY A 69 8.83 1.97 -2.76
C GLY A 69 7.68 1.21 -3.42
N ILE A 70 7.01 1.84 -4.38
CA ILE A 70 6.04 1.20 -5.26
C ILE A 70 6.38 1.52 -6.71
N ARG A 71 6.39 0.49 -7.56
CA ARG A 71 6.52 0.63 -9.00
C ARG A 71 5.28 0.08 -9.70
N ILE A 72 4.67 0.90 -10.55
CA ILE A 72 3.49 0.58 -11.35
C ILE A 72 3.78 1.05 -12.78
N GLU A 73 3.63 0.16 -13.77
CA GLU A 73 3.73 0.52 -15.20
C GLU A 73 4.92 1.43 -15.56
N GLY A 74 6.12 1.09 -15.10
CA GLY A 74 7.30 1.89 -15.42
C GLY A 74 7.56 3.09 -14.50
N ARG A 75 6.55 3.53 -13.73
CA ARG A 75 6.64 4.66 -12.81
C ARG A 75 6.95 4.19 -11.39
N GLU A 76 7.81 4.91 -10.69
CA GLU A 76 8.24 4.57 -9.33
C GLU A 76 8.02 5.75 -8.39
N ALA A 77 7.41 5.47 -7.24
CA ALA A 77 7.38 6.36 -6.09
C ALA A 77 8.15 5.68 -4.97
N ALA A 78 9.27 6.28 -4.58
CA ALA A 78 10.13 5.77 -3.51
C ALA A 78 10.52 6.90 -2.56
N PRO A 79 10.69 6.62 -1.26
CA PRO A 79 11.30 7.56 -0.33
C PRO A 79 12.70 7.93 -0.85
N ARG A 80 13.11 9.20 -0.71
CA ARG A 80 14.50 9.59 -0.96
C ARG A 80 15.41 8.72 -0.11
N ARG A 81 16.39 8.05 -0.74
CA ARG A 81 17.53 7.49 -0.01
C ARG A 81 18.34 8.67 0.53
N SER A 82 18.45 8.77 1.85
CA SER A 82 19.44 9.59 2.54
C SER A 82 20.82 8.97 2.38
#